data_AF-A0A9E1QUA7-F1
#
_entry.id   AF-A0A9E1QUA7-F1
#
_cell.length_a   1.000
_cell.length_b   1.000
_cell.length_c   1.000
_cell.angle_alpha   90.00
_cell.angle_beta   90.00
_cell.angle_gamma   90.00
#
_symmetry.space_group_name_H-M   'P 1'
#
loop_
_entity.id
_entity.type
_entity.pdbx_description
1 polymer ?
#
loop_
_entity_poly.entity_id
_entity_poly.type
_entity_poly.pdbx_seq_one_letter_code
_entity_poly.pdbx_strand_id
1 'polypeptide(L)'
;MEDFFIIHPNIIASISQIYQDSFGTYFFRININGNFKYLKQDQIVYRIRCLLFSGVRSAILFHQLGGKRYQLVLNKKHILEQIKNF
;
A
#
# COMPACT_ATOMS: atom_id res chain seq x y z
N MET A 1 -3.56 -22.61 5.28
CA MET A 1 -4.85 -22.36 5.97
C MET A 1 -4.90 -20.94 6.59
N GLU A 2 -3.76 -20.27 6.80
CA GLU A 2 -3.70 -18.90 7.37
C GLU A 2 -4.08 -17.76 6.39
N ASP A 3 -3.87 -17.92 5.08
CA ASP A 3 -4.19 -16.85 4.11
C ASP A 3 -5.67 -16.46 4.10
N PHE A 4 -6.56 -17.45 4.29
CA PHE A 4 -8.01 -17.21 4.32
C PHE A 4 -8.45 -16.40 5.55
N PHE A 5 -7.69 -16.45 6.64
CA PHE A 5 -7.93 -15.64 7.83
C PHE A 5 -7.62 -14.17 7.56
N ILE A 6 -6.47 -13.86 6.94
CA ILE A 6 -6.01 -12.48 6.70
C ILE A 6 -6.91 -11.75 5.69
N ILE A 7 -7.51 -12.48 4.74
CA ILE A 7 -8.40 -11.93 3.71
C ILE A 7 -9.84 -11.73 4.25
N HIS A 8 -10.13 -12.14 5.50
CA HIS A 8 -11.45 -11.99 6.07
C HIS A 8 -11.89 -10.51 6.08
N PRO A 9 -13.12 -10.18 5.64
CA PRO A 9 -13.57 -8.80 5.44
C PRO A 9 -13.42 -7.91 6.68
N ASN A 10 -13.60 -8.48 7.88
CA ASN A 10 -13.41 -7.74 9.13
C ASN A 10 -11.95 -7.30 9.34
N ILE A 11 -10.97 -8.13 8.99
CA ILE A 11 -9.55 -7.78 9.14
C ILE A 11 -9.18 -6.67 8.16
N ILE A 12 -9.66 -6.79 6.91
CA ILE A 12 -9.48 -5.75 5.89
C ILE A 12 -10.10 -4.42 6.35
N ALA A 13 -11.31 -4.45 6.93
CA ALA A 13 -11.95 -3.25 7.47
C ALA A 13 -11.12 -2.62 8.60
N SER A 14 -10.64 -3.42 9.55
CA SER A 14 -9.79 -2.95 10.65
C SER A 14 -8.48 -2.33 10.16
N ILE A 15 -7.77 -2.95 9.21
CA ILE A 15 -6.53 -2.39 8.62
C ILE A 15 -6.83 -1.09 7.87
N SER A 16 -7.93 -1.04 7.11
CA SER A 16 -8.40 0.16 6.43
C SER A 16 -8.67 1.30 7.42
N GLN A 17 -9.24 0.99 8.58
CA GLN A 17 -9.48 1.97 9.63
C GLN A 17 -8.16 2.51 10.20
N ILE A 18 -7.19 1.63 10.48
CA ILE A 18 -5.86 2.04 10.94
C ILE A 18 -5.18 2.99 9.94
N TYR A 19 -5.29 2.69 8.63
CA TYR A 19 -4.81 3.59 7.60
C TYR A 19 -5.51 4.95 7.68
N GLN A 20 -6.84 4.96 7.81
CA GLN A 20 -7.63 6.19 7.91
C GLN A 20 -7.30 6.99 9.18
N ASP A 21 -7.04 6.34 10.31
CA ASP A 21 -6.70 7.01 11.56
C ASP A 21 -5.27 7.61 11.50
N SER A 22 -4.34 6.89 10.86
CA SER A 22 -2.94 7.32 10.75
C SER A 22 -2.73 8.41 9.69
N PHE A 23 -3.36 8.27 8.53
CA PHE A 23 -3.16 9.16 7.37
C PHE A 23 -4.33 10.11 7.13
N GLY A 24 -5.50 9.89 7.74
CA GLY A 24 -6.65 10.78 7.59
C GLY A 24 -6.47 12.14 8.26
N THR A 25 -5.52 12.27 9.19
CA THR A 25 -5.12 13.54 9.82
C THR A 25 -4.11 14.34 8.99
N TYR A 26 -3.53 13.74 7.94
CA TYR A 26 -2.60 14.44 7.05
C TYR A 26 -3.33 15.32 6.03
N PHE A 27 -2.75 16.49 5.74
CA PHE A 27 -3.27 17.42 4.73
C PHE A 27 -3.22 16.86 3.30
N PHE A 28 -2.36 15.86 3.04
CA PHE A 28 -2.21 15.24 1.74
C PHE A 28 -3.18 14.08 1.55
N ARG A 29 -4.12 14.23 0.60
CA ARG A 29 -5.08 13.18 0.23
C ARG A 29 -4.68 12.54 -1.09
N ILE A 30 -4.59 11.21 -1.09
CA ILE A 30 -4.37 10.43 -2.31
C ILE A 30 -5.68 10.37 -3.09
N ASN A 31 -5.72 10.99 -4.28
CA ASN A 31 -6.88 10.95 -5.16
C ASN A 31 -6.88 9.63 -5.95
N ILE A 32 -7.90 8.81 -5.73
CA ILE A 32 -8.09 7.56 -6.46
C ILE A 32 -9.06 7.80 -7.62
N ASN A 33 -8.57 7.67 -8.84
CA ASN A 33 -9.37 7.80 -10.06
C ASN A 33 -9.74 6.41 -10.59
N GLY A 34 -10.99 6.22 -10.99
CA GLY A 34 -11.48 4.95 -11.51
C GLY A 34 -12.98 4.97 -11.74
N ASN A 35 -13.54 3.80 -12.07
CA ASN A 35 -14.97 3.67 -12.28
C ASN A 35 -15.73 3.82 -10.94
N PHE A 36 -16.60 4.83 -10.88
CA PHE A 36 -17.36 5.22 -9.70
C PHE A 36 -18.26 4.12 -9.14
N LYS A 37 -18.74 3.20 -9.99
CA LYS A 37 -19.56 2.06 -9.56
C LYS A 37 -18.81 1.19 -8.54
N TYR A 38 -17.51 1.01 -8.73
CA TYR A 38 -16.66 0.23 -7.83
C TYR A 38 -16.21 1.05 -6.62
N LEU A 39 -15.90 2.34 -6.82
CA LEU A 39 -15.46 3.22 -5.72
C LEU A 39 -16.56 3.52 -4.69
N LYS A 40 -17.83 3.30 -5.05
CA LYS A 40 -18.96 3.32 -4.11
C LYS A 40 -19.04 2.09 -3.20
N GLN A 41 -18.35 1.01 -3.51
CA GLN A 41 -18.40 -0.22 -2.72
C GLN A 41 -17.37 -0.16 -1.58
N ASP A 42 -17.84 -0.14 -0.33
CA ASP A 42 -16.97 -0.02 0.84
C ASP A 42 -15.87 -1.08 0.90
N GLN A 43 -16.19 -2.32 0.52
CA GLN A 43 -15.20 -3.40 0.45
C GLN A 43 -14.02 -3.08 -0.48
N ILE A 44 -14.27 -2.39 -1.59
CA ILE A 44 -13.22 -1.99 -2.53
C ILE A 44 -12.40 -0.85 -1.94
N VAL A 45 -13.05 0.13 -1.30
CA VAL A 45 -12.38 1.23 -0.60
C VAL A 45 -11.46 0.72 0.51
N TYR A 46 -11.91 -0.25 1.30
CA TYR A 46 -11.11 -0.86 2.35
C TYR A 46 -9.88 -1.57 1.78
N ARG A 47 -10.04 -2.34 0.71
CA ARG A 47 -8.91 -3.00 0.02
C ARG A 47 -7.90 -1.99 -0.51
N ILE A 48 -8.36 -0.90 -1.12
CA ILE A 48 -7.49 0.18 -1.60
C ILE A 48 -6.66 0.75 -0.44
N ARG A 49 -7.28 1.07 0.71
CA ARG A 49 -6.58 1.58 1.89
C ARG A 49 -5.56 0.59 2.45
N CYS A 50 -5.90 -0.70 2.49
CA CYS A 50 -4.96 -1.75 2.89
C CYS A 50 -3.73 -1.83 1.97
N LEU A 51 -3.93 -1.73 0.66
CA LEU A 51 -2.83 -1.71 -0.33
C LEU A 51 -1.97 -0.44 -0.20
N LEU A 52 -2.58 0.71 0.06
CA LEU A 52 -1.82 1.93 0.33
C LEU A 52 -0.99 1.79 1.61
N PHE A 53 -1.57 1.21 2.67
CA PHE A 53 -0.86 0.96 3.92
C PHE A 53 0.33 0.01 3.74
N SER A 54 0.17 -1.07 2.95
CA SER A 54 1.28 -1.98 2.66
C SER A 54 2.38 -1.28 1.85
N GLY A 55 2.03 -0.43 0.90
CA GLY A 55 2.99 0.40 0.18
C GLY A 55 3.80 1.31 1.10
N VAL A 56 3.15 1.95 2.08
CA VAL A 56 3.85 2.77 3.08
C VAL A 56 4.78 1.92 3.94
N ARG A 57 4.34 0.74 4.40
CA ARG A 57 5.20 -0.18 5.15
C ARG A 57 6.42 -0.62 4.34
N SER A 58 6.25 -0.93 3.06
CA SER A 58 7.36 -1.25 2.15
C SER A 58 8.32 -0.07 1.98
N ALA A 59 7.80 1.16 1.88
CA ALA A 59 8.64 2.36 1.81
C ALA A 59 9.44 2.60 3.11
N ILE A 60 8.82 2.36 4.27
CA ILE A 60 9.50 2.42 5.56
C ILE A 60 10.58 1.34 5.64
N LEU A 61 10.28 0.10 5.25
CA LEU A 61 11.24 -1.00 5.23
C LEU A 61 12.44 -0.66 4.34
N PHE A 62 12.20 -0.10 3.15
CA PHE A 62 13.26 0.37 2.27
C PHE A 62 14.17 1.38 2.97
N HIS A 63 13.60 2.34 3.69
CA HIS A 63 14.39 3.31 4.46
C HIS A 63 15.15 2.67 5.63
N GLN A 64 14.51 1.73 6.35
CA GLN A 64 15.13 0.99 7.47
C GLN A 64 16.35 0.18 7.03
N LEU A 65 16.34 -0.35 5.81
CA LEU A 65 17.48 -1.05 5.21
C LEU A 65 18.56 -0.11 4.66
N GLY A 66 18.48 1.19 4.94
CA GLY A 66 19.42 2.21 4.46
C GLY A 66 19.10 2.76 3.06
N GLY A 67 17.93 2.41 2.50
CA GLY A 67 17.47 2.87 1.20
C GLY A 67 17.25 4.39 1.17
N LYS A 68 17.78 5.04 0.13
CA LYS A 68 17.63 6.48 -0.12
C LYS A 68 16.76 6.73 -1.35
N ARG A 69 16.04 7.86 -1.37
CA ARG A 69 15.16 8.23 -2.51
C ARG A 69 15.89 8.19 -3.86
N TYR A 70 17.12 8.71 -3.91
CA TYR A 70 17.93 8.72 -5.13
C TYR A 70 18.36 7.33 -5.59
N GLN A 71 18.45 6.34 -4.69
CA GLN A 71 18.82 4.97 -5.04
C GLN A 71 17.77 4.33 -5.95
N LEU A 72 16.49 4.68 -5.80
CA LEU A 72 15.44 4.23 -6.72
C LEU A 72 15.58 4.83 -8.13
N VAL A 73 16.11 6.05 -8.22
CA VAL A 73 16.31 6.75 -9.51
C VAL A 73 17.61 6.30 -10.19
N LEU A 74 18.71 6.21 -9.43
CA LEU A 74 20.05 5.89 -9.93
C LEU A 74 20.23 4.38 -10.17
N ASN A 75 19.73 3.52 -9.28
CA ASN A 75 19.86 2.07 -9.40
C ASN A 75 18.68 1.44 -10.15
N LYS A 76 17.88 2.23 -10.88
CA LYS A 76 16.70 1.73 -11.62
C LYS A 76 17.05 0.52 -12.50
N LYS A 77 18.18 0.56 -13.22
CA LYS A 77 18.61 -0.56 -14.08
C LYS A 77 18.90 -1.82 -13.27
N HIS A 78 19.68 -1.70 -12.20
CA HIS A 78 20.02 -2.82 -11.32
C HIS A 78 18.79 -3.41 -10.65
N ILE A 79 17.86 -2.57 -10.16
CA ILE A 79 16.59 -3.03 -9.58
C ILE A 79 15.78 -3.81 -10.62
N LEU A 80 15.70 -3.34 -11.87
CA LEU A 80 15.00 -4.04 -12.95
C LEU A 80 15.65 -5.37 -13.30
N GLU A 81 16.98 -5.48 -13.28
CA GLU A 81 17.67 -6.76 -13.47
C GLU A 81 17.41 -7.73 -12.32
N GLN A 82 17.43 -7.26 -11.08
CA GLN A 82 17.11 -8.10 -9.93
C GLN A 82 15.66 -8.60 -9.96
N ILE A 83 14.70 -7.76 -10.40
CA ILE A 83 13.30 -8.19 -10.58
C ILE A 83 13.16 -9.25 -11.67
N LYS A 84 13.95 -9.18 -12.75
CA LYS A 84 13.91 -10.20 -13.82
C LYS A 84 14.48 -11.55 -13.39
N ASN A 85 15.39 -11.54 -12.42
CA ASN A 85 16.04 -12.74 -11.89
C ASN A 85 15.29 -13.38 -10.71
N PHE A 86 14.16 -12.79 -10.32
CA PHE A 86 13.26 -13.28 -9.25
C PHE A 86 12.04 -13.97 -9.87
#